data_AF-A0A7X8IIH0-F1
#
_entry.id   AF-A0A7X8IIH0-F1
#
_cell.length_a   1.000
_cell.length_b   1.000
_cell.length_c   1.000
_cell.angle_alpha   90.00
_cell.angle_beta   90.00
_cell.angle_gamma   90.00
#
_symmetry.space_group_name_H-M   'P 1'
#
loop_
_entity.id
_entity.type
_entity.pdbx_description
1 polymer ?
#
loop_
_entity_poly.entity_id
_entity_poly.type
_entity_poly.pdbx_seq_one_letter_code
_entity_poly.pdbx_strand_id
1 'polypeptide(L)'
;MGSQTTHAMITNVWGYYVINIESGGLITAAFTTFEYLNTNGVYVKPGGMVDTDYAFYNCTFQNGVTNGRLLTIDNNQNLTITGAVFPANSWSGRYNVAKTVDAGSIYFENWSGDFGGADEELDDYNRIYWEGTGAQPAPQLSISKVPNSNNLRLDWTYPFAASSYKIYRRTDPNGTFAYWTSTANKYYIITPTSTHYFYKVTAEVP
;
A
#
# COMPACT_ATOMS: atom_id res chain seq x y z
N MET A 1 14.44 16.60 -1.31
CA MET A 1 15.78 16.99 -0.82
C MET A 1 16.82 16.11 -1.51
N GLY A 2 17.66 16.66 -2.38
CA GLY A 2 18.58 15.89 -3.23
C GLY A 2 18.28 16.12 -4.71
N SER A 3 19.10 15.58 -5.60
CA SER A 3 18.93 15.65 -7.05
C SER A 3 19.07 14.28 -7.70
N GLN A 4 18.66 14.16 -8.96
CA GLN A 4 18.81 12.94 -9.76
C GLN A 4 20.25 12.39 -9.81
N THR A 5 21.26 13.26 -9.68
CA THR A 5 22.67 12.88 -9.74
C THR A 5 23.35 12.83 -8.37
N THR A 6 22.69 13.30 -7.32
CA THR A 6 23.26 13.36 -5.97
C THR A 6 22.15 13.25 -4.93
N HIS A 7 22.02 12.06 -4.32
CA HIS A 7 21.06 11.87 -3.25
C HIS A 7 21.52 12.62 -1.99
N ALA A 8 20.59 13.33 -1.35
CA ALA A 8 20.83 13.78 0.01
C ALA A 8 20.88 12.56 0.92
N MET A 9 21.78 12.54 1.90
CA MET A 9 21.97 11.40 2.79
C MET A 9 21.62 11.81 4.22
N ILE A 10 20.66 11.09 4.81
CA ILE A 10 20.31 11.19 6.22
C ILE A 10 20.80 9.91 6.86
N THR A 11 21.79 10.04 7.75
CA THR A 11 22.57 8.93 8.29
C THR A 11 23.03 9.25 9.71
N ASN A 12 23.55 8.24 10.40
CA ASN A 12 24.18 8.36 11.71
C ASN A 12 25.49 7.56 11.74
N VAL A 13 26.47 8.06 12.48
CA VAL A 13 27.78 7.43 12.64
C VAL A 13 27.72 6.28 13.65
N TRP A 14 26.86 6.39 14.68
CA TRP A 14 26.76 5.40 15.75
C TRP A 14 25.31 5.12 16.13
N GLY A 15 24.91 3.86 16.01
CA GLY A 15 23.56 3.41 16.37
C GLY A 15 22.49 3.89 15.40
N TYR A 16 21.23 3.85 15.86
CA TYR A 16 20.06 4.13 15.04
C TYR A 16 19.37 5.41 15.50
N TYR A 17 18.76 6.14 14.56
CA TYR A 17 18.01 7.36 14.88
C TYR A 17 16.55 7.25 14.46
N VAL A 18 15.76 8.21 14.94
CA VAL A 18 14.34 8.31 14.65
C VAL A 18 14.09 9.50 13.72
N ILE A 19 13.22 9.31 12.73
CA ILE A 19 12.56 10.42 12.04
C ILE A 19 11.06 10.25 12.29
N ASN A 20 10.47 11.16 13.08
CA ASN A 20 9.03 11.20 13.26
C ASN A 20 8.48 12.47 12.61
N ILE A 21 7.46 12.30 11.78
CA ILE A 21 6.61 13.39 11.32
C ILE A 21 5.41 13.36 12.25
N GLU A 22 5.48 14.17 13.30
CA GLU A 22 4.41 14.31 14.29
C GLU A 22 3.19 15.04 13.68
N SER A 23 2.06 15.02 14.40
CA SER A 23 0.87 15.74 13.99
C SER A 23 1.15 17.22 13.71
N GLY A 24 0.72 17.71 12.53
CA GLY A 24 1.00 19.07 12.05
C GLY A 24 2.37 19.24 11.38
N GLY A 25 3.24 18.22 11.44
CA GLY A 25 4.49 18.19 10.68
C GLY A 25 4.27 17.86 9.20
N LEU A 26 5.19 18.33 8.35
CA LEU A 26 5.23 18.04 6.92
C LEU A 26 6.60 17.48 6.55
N ILE A 27 6.64 16.43 5.74
CA ILE A 27 7.87 15.94 5.10
C ILE A 27 7.77 16.06 3.58
N THR A 28 8.83 16.61 2.99
CA THR A 28 9.07 16.66 1.54
C THR A 28 10.42 15.99 1.28
N ALA A 29 10.42 14.82 0.64
CA ALA A 29 11.63 14.04 0.42
C ALA A 29 11.66 13.51 -1.01
N ALA A 30 12.80 13.71 -1.68
CA ALA A 30 12.97 13.30 -3.08
C ALA A 30 14.46 13.18 -3.36
N PHE A 31 14.92 12.08 -3.93
CA PHE A 31 16.35 11.77 -4.11
C PHE A 31 17.09 11.79 -2.76
N THR A 32 16.55 11.07 -1.78
CA THR A 32 17.12 11.03 -0.43
C THR A 32 17.38 9.60 -0.01
N THR A 33 18.55 9.31 0.53
CA THR A 33 18.86 8.04 1.19
C THR A 33 18.65 8.20 2.69
N PHE A 34 17.75 7.38 3.23
CA PHE A 34 17.51 7.21 4.66
C PHE A 34 18.14 5.90 5.12
N GLU A 35 19.07 5.98 6.07
CA GLU A 35 19.74 4.79 6.59
C GLU A 35 20.03 4.85 8.08
N TYR A 36 20.35 3.72 8.72
CA TYR A 36 20.53 3.63 10.18
C TYR A 36 19.30 4.09 10.95
N LEU A 37 18.12 3.64 10.48
CA LEU A 37 16.83 3.97 11.06
C LEU A 37 16.48 3.04 12.22
N ASN A 38 15.80 3.57 13.24
CA ASN A 38 15.32 2.80 14.38
C ASN A 38 14.19 1.81 13.99
N THR A 39 13.57 1.21 15.00
CA THR A 39 12.55 0.17 14.82
C THR A 39 11.34 0.62 14.00
N ASN A 40 11.09 1.92 13.84
CA ASN A 40 9.96 2.45 13.07
C ASN A 40 10.34 3.05 11.71
N GLY A 41 11.62 3.11 11.37
CA GLY A 41 12.03 3.71 10.11
C GLY A 41 11.82 5.22 10.09
N VAL A 42 11.53 5.75 8.91
CA VAL A 42 10.89 7.06 8.78
C VAL A 42 9.41 6.90 9.14
N TYR A 43 8.95 7.55 10.21
CA TYR A 43 7.60 7.38 10.72
C TYR A 43 6.73 8.62 10.48
N VAL A 44 5.82 8.54 9.51
CA VAL A 44 4.72 9.50 9.34
C VAL A 44 3.54 9.06 10.23
N LYS A 45 3.34 9.79 11.33
CA LYS A 45 2.32 9.46 12.34
C LYS A 45 0.93 10.01 11.95
N PRO A 46 -0.15 9.60 12.64
CA PRO A 46 -1.46 10.21 12.49
C PRO A 46 -1.39 11.75 12.60
N GLY A 47 -1.93 12.43 11.59
CA GLY A 47 -1.91 13.90 11.47
C GLY A 47 -0.60 14.50 10.98
N GLY A 48 0.46 13.71 10.80
CA GLY A 48 1.65 14.10 10.05
C GLY A 48 1.37 14.02 8.54
N MET A 49 1.97 14.92 7.77
CA MET A 49 1.71 15.06 6.34
C MET A 49 2.96 14.73 5.52
N VAL A 50 2.74 14.11 4.37
CA VAL A 50 3.71 13.97 3.28
C VAL A 50 3.28 14.92 2.18
N ASP A 51 4.23 15.69 1.67
CA ASP A 51 4.05 16.50 0.48
C ASP A 51 3.81 15.60 -0.73
N THR A 52 2.61 15.67 -1.31
CA THR A 52 2.18 14.76 -2.37
C THR A 52 2.90 14.98 -3.69
N ASP A 53 3.47 16.17 -3.91
CA ASP A 53 4.22 16.47 -5.14
C ASP A 53 5.60 15.78 -5.14
N TYR A 54 6.10 15.46 -3.94
CA TYR A 54 7.40 14.84 -3.71
C TYR A 54 7.32 13.81 -2.58
N ALA A 55 6.38 12.87 -2.68
CA ALA A 55 6.17 11.83 -1.69
C ALA A 55 7.26 10.75 -1.78
N PHE A 56 8.41 11.00 -1.14
CA PHE A 56 9.57 10.09 -1.12
C PHE A 56 10.06 9.70 -2.53
N TYR A 57 9.99 10.64 -3.48
CA TYR A 57 10.28 10.42 -4.89
C TYR A 57 11.73 10.00 -5.12
N ASN A 58 11.99 8.83 -5.70
CA ASN A 58 13.34 8.28 -5.87
C ASN A 58 14.17 8.25 -4.57
N CYS A 59 13.53 7.98 -3.43
CA CYS A 59 14.22 7.79 -2.16
C CYS A 59 14.71 6.34 -1.98
N THR A 60 15.81 6.18 -1.26
CA THR A 60 16.35 4.87 -0.85
C THR A 60 16.18 4.71 0.65
N PHE A 61 15.68 3.56 1.09
CA PHE A 61 15.58 3.23 2.51
C PHE A 61 16.39 1.97 2.79
N GLN A 62 17.37 2.03 3.70
CA GLN A 62 18.31 0.92 3.92
C GLN A 62 18.87 0.88 5.34
N ASN A 63 19.65 -0.17 5.67
CA ASN A 63 20.41 -0.27 6.92
C ASN A 63 19.57 0.01 8.18
N GLY A 64 18.34 -0.50 8.24
CA GLY A 64 17.48 -0.38 9.42
C GLY A 64 18.00 -1.20 10.60
N VAL A 65 17.44 -0.97 11.79
CA VAL A 65 17.72 -1.85 12.94
C VAL A 65 17.19 -3.25 12.70
N THR A 66 17.87 -4.25 13.26
CA THR A 66 17.39 -5.64 13.27
C THR A 66 15.97 -5.72 13.83
N ASN A 67 15.13 -6.53 13.18
CA ASN A 67 13.69 -6.65 13.44
C ASN A 67 12.86 -5.36 13.27
N GLY A 68 13.45 -4.29 12.76
CA GLY A 68 12.77 -3.02 12.50
C GLY A 68 12.09 -2.94 11.13
N ARG A 69 11.59 -1.75 10.81
CA ARG A 69 11.01 -1.38 9.51
C ARG A 69 11.69 -0.14 8.94
N LEU A 70 11.68 0.03 7.62
CA LEU A 70 12.35 1.16 6.97
C LEU A 70 11.45 2.39 6.82
N LEU A 71 10.16 2.20 6.57
CA LEU A 71 9.18 3.27 6.40
C LEU A 71 7.87 2.89 7.09
N THR A 72 7.28 3.82 7.84
CA THR A 72 5.95 3.67 8.45
C THR A 72 5.09 4.86 8.08
N ILE A 73 3.94 4.63 7.44
CA ILE A 73 3.00 5.71 7.08
C ILE A 73 1.62 5.40 7.65
N ASP A 74 1.37 5.91 8.86
CA ASP A 74 0.10 5.76 9.59
C ASP A 74 -0.75 7.05 9.55
N ASN A 75 -0.52 7.93 8.59
CA ASN A 75 -1.44 9.02 8.31
C ASN A 75 -2.61 8.57 7.40
N ASN A 76 -3.50 9.51 7.08
CA ASN A 76 -4.73 9.26 6.33
C ASN A 76 -4.65 9.67 4.84
N GLN A 77 -3.47 10.01 4.31
CA GLN A 77 -3.31 10.37 2.91
C GLN A 77 -3.34 9.13 2.00
N ASN A 78 -3.80 9.32 0.76
CA ASN A 78 -3.56 8.38 -0.33
C ASN A 78 -2.33 8.87 -1.08
N LEU A 79 -1.24 8.13 -1.01
CA LEU A 79 0.06 8.52 -1.54
C LEU A 79 0.47 7.59 -2.68
N THR A 80 1.02 8.17 -3.75
CA THR A 80 1.81 7.44 -4.73
C THR A 80 3.28 7.75 -4.46
N ILE A 81 4.10 6.73 -4.25
CA ILE A 81 5.53 6.84 -4.04
C ILE A 81 6.23 6.23 -5.25
N THR A 82 6.81 7.08 -6.09
CA THR A 82 7.48 6.65 -7.32
C THR A 82 8.99 6.53 -7.11
N GLY A 83 9.58 5.42 -7.56
CA GLY A 83 11.03 5.21 -7.59
C GLY A 83 11.66 4.82 -6.26
N ALA A 84 10.88 4.37 -5.28
CA ALA A 84 11.44 3.96 -3.99
C ALA A 84 12.36 2.73 -4.14
N VAL A 85 13.50 2.76 -3.45
CA VAL A 85 14.51 1.69 -3.48
C VAL A 85 14.61 1.03 -2.11
N PHE A 86 14.40 -0.28 -2.06
CA PHE A 86 14.54 -1.15 -0.89
C PHE A 86 15.58 -2.24 -1.19
N PRO A 87 16.89 -1.96 -0.99
CA PRO A 87 17.96 -2.85 -1.40
C PRO A 87 17.98 -4.15 -0.59
N ALA A 88 18.83 -5.10 -0.97
CA ALA A 88 18.99 -6.38 -0.28
C ALA A 88 19.15 -6.21 1.24
N ASN A 89 18.29 -6.90 2.00
CA ASN A 89 18.22 -6.82 3.45
C ASN A 89 19.38 -7.55 4.14
N SER A 90 20.54 -6.90 4.21
CA SER A 90 21.74 -7.41 4.89
C SER A 90 21.77 -7.14 6.39
N TRP A 91 20.82 -6.36 6.92
CA TRP A 91 20.75 -5.93 8.32
C TRP A 91 19.68 -6.66 9.15
N SER A 92 19.02 -7.66 8.58
CA SER A 92 17.94 -8.42 9.23
C SER A 92 16.78 -7.54 9.69
N GLY A 93 16.40 -6.56 8.87
CA GLY A 93 15.14 -5.82 9.04
C GLY A 93 13.95 -6.78 8.92
N ARG A 94 12.85 -6.47 9.59
CA ARG A 94 11.64 -7.29 9.58
C ARG A 94 10.67 -6.91 8.45
N TYR A 95 10.54 -5.62 8.18
CA TYR A 95 9.64 -5.13 7.14
C TYR A 95 10.27 -4.01 6.32
N ASN A 96 9.87 -3.88 5.06
CA ASN A 96 10.23 -2.73 4.25
C ASN A 96 9.41 -1.50 4.65
N VAL A 97 8.10 -1.62 4.56
CA VAL A 97 7.10 -0.59 4.74
C VAL A 97 6.04 -1.13 5.66
N ALA A 98 5.48 -0.26 6.49
CA ALA A 98 4.35 -0.59 7.33
C ALA A 98 3.24 0.44 7.22
N LYS A 99 2.02 -0.07 7.26
CA LYS A 99 0.79 0.67 7.44
C LYS A 99 -0.07 -0.09 8.42
N THR A 100 -0.09 0.41 9.65
CA THR A 100 -0.67 -0.29 10.81
C THR A 100 -2.02 0.27 11.21
N VAL A 101 -2.61 1.11 10.34
CA VAL A 101 -3.89 1.76 10.56
C VAL A 101 -4.79 1.61 9.34
N ASP A 102 -6.09 1.49 9.59
CA ASP A 102 -7.13 1.41 8.56
C ASP A 102 -7.50 2.80 7.99
N ALA A 103 -6.49 3.57 7.56
CA ALA A 103 -6.67 4.95 7.07
C ALA A 103 -5.65 5.29 5.98
N GLY A 104 -6.08 6.02 4.94
CA GLY A 104 -5.23 6.34 3.80
C GLY A 104 -4.80 5.09 3.02
N SER A 105 -3.86 5.25 2.08
CA SER A 105 -3.29 4.16 1.28
C SER A 105 -1.96 4.56 0.66
N ILE A 106 -1.10 3.59 0.33
CA ILE A 106 0.20 3.83 -0.31
C ILE A 106 0.29 2.99 -1.58
N TYR A 107 0.64 3.60 -2.70
CA TYR A 107 0.96 2.89 -3.94
C TYR A 107 2.42 3.13 -4.31
N PHE A 108 3.21 2.07 -4.40
CA PHE A 108 4.57 2.09 -4.87
C PHE A 108 4.63 1.84 -6.37
N GLU A 109 5.15 2.81 -7.11
CA GLU A 109 5.33 2.77 -8.57
C GLU A 109 6.83 2.82 -8.89
N ASN A 110 7.28 2.11 -9.91
CA ASN A 110 8.69 2.04 -10.34
C ASN A 110 9.65 1.74 -9.18
N TRP A 111 9.21 0.94 -8.21
CA TRP A 111 10.03 0.57 -7.06
C TRP A 111 11.10 -0.46 -7.47
N SER A 112 12.15 -0.61 -6.65
CA SER A 112 13.20 -1.60 -6.91
C SER A 112 13.90 -2.11 -5.65
N GLY A 113 14.65 -3.20 -5.81
CA GLY A 113 15.49 -3.81 -4.78
C GLY A 113 14.87 -5.04 -4.11
N ASP A 114 15.73 -5.95 -3.65
CA ASP A 114 15.34 -7.30 -3.21
C ASP A 114 14.50 -7.34 -1.92
N PHE A 115 14.47 -6.24 -1.16
CA PHE A 115 13.62 -6.11 0.02
C PHE A 115 12.36 -5.30 -0.25
N GLY A 116 12.08 -4.95 -1.51
CA GLY A 116 10.82 -4.29 -1.90
C GLY A 116 9.69 -5.29 -2.14
N GLY A 117 8.47 -4.78 -2.24
CA GLY A 117 7.30 -5.58 -2.60
C GLY A 117 6.47 -6.06 -1.41
N ALA A 118 5.33 -6.67 -1.74
CA ALA A 118 4.27 -7.03 -0.79
C ALA A 118 4.63 -8.19 0.16
N ASP A 119 5.59 -9.04 -0.20
CA ASP A 119 5.98 -10.18 0.64
C ASP A 119 6.74 -9.74 1.91
N GLU A 120 7.30 -8.53 1.90
CA GLU A 120 8.16 -7.99 2.97
C GLU A 120 7.49 -6.84 3.74
N GLU A 121 6.20 -6.59 3.54
CA GLU A 121 5.49 -5.47 4.16
C GLU A 121 4.70 -5.86 5.42
N LEU A 122 4.33 -4.83 6.20
CA LEU A 122 3.35 -4.96 7.27
C LEU A 122 2.08 -4.18 6.90
N ASP A 123 1.08 -4.89 6.37
CA ASP A 123 -0.17 -4.32 5.86
C ASP A 123 -1.42 -5.09 6.32
N ASP A 124 -1.72 -5.02 7.61
CA ASP A 124 -2.84 -5.75 8.22
C ASP A 124 -4.22 -5.35 7.64
N TYR A 125 -4.29 -4.18 6.97
CA TYR A 125 -5.52 -3.59 6.46
C TYR A 125 -5.61 -3.52 4.93
N ASN A 126 -4.66 -4.13 4.20
CA ASN A 126 -4.61 -4.11 2.72
C ASN A 126 -4.63 -2.68 2.15
N ARG A 127 -3.81 -1.79 2.70
CA ARG A 127 -3.68 -0.35 2.38
C ARG A 127 -2.38 -0.02 1.66
N ILE A 128 -1.48 -0.96 1.45
CA ILE A 128 -0.24 -0.80 0.68
C ILE A 128 -0.36 -1.60 -0.61
N TYR A 129 0.09 -1.01 -1.70
CA TYR A 129 -0.03 -1.57 -3.04
C TYR A 129 1.30 -1.37 -3.77
N TRP A 130 1.69 -2.37 -4.55
CA TRP A 130 2.96 -2.38 -5.27
C TRP A 130 2.72 -2.67 -6.74
N GLU A 131 3.22 -1.79 -7.62
CA GLU A 131 3.22 -2.02 -9.07
C GLU A 131 3.85 -3.37 -9.40
N GLY A 132 3.30 -4.08 -10.39
CA GLY A 132 3.83 -5.35 -10.87
C GLY A 132 3.61 -6.58 -9.97
N THR A 133 2.97 -6.44 -8.80
CA THR A 133 2.70 -7.57 -7.88
C THR A 133 1.38 -8.33 -8.17
N GLY A 134 0.65 -7.94 -9.21
CA GLY A 134 -0.57 -8.62 -9.63
C GLY A 134 -1.85 -8.09 -8.98
N ALA A 135 -2.86 -8.95 -8.87
CA ALA A 135 -4.22 -8.53 -8.51
C ALA A 135 -4.39 -8.28 -7.00
N GLN A 136 -4.65 -7.03 -6.63
CA GLN A 136 -4.71 -6.58 -5.23
C GLN A 136 -6.16 -6.48 -4.73
N PRO A 137 -6.51 -6.94 -3.52
CA PRO A 137 -7.88 -6.89 -3.02
C PRO A 137 -8.39 -5.44 -2.90
N ALA A 138 -9.66 -5.23 -3.25
CA ALA A 138 -10.32 -3.95 -2.97
C ALA A 138 -10.53 -3.81 -1.46
N PRO A 139 -10.10 -2.70 -0.83
CA PRO A 139 -10.12 -2.54 0.62
C PRO A 139 -11.54 -2.47 1.19
N GLN A 140 -12.51 -2.02 0.40
CA GLN A 140 -13.91 -1.95 0.82
C GLN A 140 -14.82 -2.48 -0.29
N LEU A 141 -15.69 -3.41 0.09
CA LEU A 141 -16.75 -3.96 -0.74
C LEU A 141 -18.06 -3.90 0.02
N SER A 142 -19.10 -3.37 -0.62
CA SER A 142 -20.45 -3.31 -0.10
C SER A 142 -21.43 -3.98 -1.06
N ILE A 143 -22.52 -4.50 -0.51
CA ILE A 143 -23.57 -5.19 -1.26
C ILE A 143 -24.90 -4.53 -0.93
N SER A 144 -25.67 -4.16 -1.96
CA SER A 144 -27.01 -3.59 -1.82
C SER A 144 -28.01 -4.29 -2.73
N LYS A 145 -29.30 -4.28 -2.36
CA LYS A 145 -30.39 -4.77 -3.23
C LYS A 145 -30.79 -3.68 -4.21
N VAL A 146 -30.92 -4.02 -5.49
CA VAL A 146 -31.46 -3.10 -6.50
C VAL A 146 -32.99 -3.07 -6.39
N PRO A 147 -33.61 -1.88 -6.18
CA PRO A 147 -35.07 -1.77 -6.01
C PRO A 147 -35.87 -2.39 -7.15
N ASN A 148 -37.02 -2.96 -6.81
CA ASN A 148 -37.97 -3.57 -7.77
C ASN A 148 -37.35 -4.64 -8.69
N SER A 149 -36.26 -5.28 -8.27
CA SER A 149 -35.60 -6.35 -9.01
C SER A 149 -35.09 -7.44 -8.06
N ASN A 150 -34.72 -8.58 -8.64
CA ASN A 150 -34.00 -9.63 -7.93
C ASN A 150 -32.47 -9.42 -7.95
N ASN A 151 -32.01 -8.25 -8.43
CA ASN A 151 -30.59 -8.00 -8.58
C ASN A 151 -29.96 -7.46 -7.28
N LEU A 152 -28.70 -7.80 -7.08
CA LEU A 152 -27.82 -7.17 -6.11
C LEU A 152 -26.81 -6.29 -6.85
N ARG A 153 -26.35 -5.25 -6.18
CA ARG A 153 -25.27 -4.38 -6.64
C ARG A 153 -24.10 -4.53 -5.68
N LEU A 154 -22.95 -4.85 -6.25
CA LEU A 154 -21.65 -4.78 -5.59
C LEU A 154 -21.06 -3.41 -5.88
N ASP A 155 -20.64 -2.69 -4.85
CA ASP A 155 -19.93 -1.42 -4.97
C ASP A 155 -18.63 -1.51 -4.15
N TRP A 156 -17.53 -1.08 -4.73
CA TRP A 156 -16.23 -1.06 -4.05
C TRP A 156 -15.51 0.25 -4.25
N THR A 157 -14.59 0.54 -3.32
CA THR A 157 -13.63 1.64 -3.47
C THR A 157 -12.26 1.07 -3.75
N TYR A 158 -11.53 1.76 -4.62
CA TYR A 158 -10.12 1.50 -4.84
C TYR A 158 -9.41 2.86 -4.95
N PRO A 159 -8.38 3.10 -4.13
CA PRO A 159 -7.76 4.42 -3.97
C PRO A 159 -6.92 4.86 -5.19
N PHE A 160 -6.48 3.90 -6.01
CA PHE A 160 -5.60 4.16 -7.15
C PHE A 160 -6.29 3.89 -8.50
N ALA A 161 -5.61 4.21 -9.60
CA ALA A 161 -6.04 3.85 -10.93
C ALA A 161 -5.90 2.33 -11.12
N ALA A 162 -6.93 1.70 -11.69
CA ALA A 162 -6.93 0.29 -12.04
C ALA A 162 -7.46 0.13 -13.46
N SER A 163 -6.86 -0.77 -14.22
CA SER A 163 -7.28 -1.09 -15.59
C SER A 163 -8.59 -1.88 -15.61
N SER A 164 -8.76 -2.78 -14.64
CA SER A 164 -9.97 -3.58 -14.48
C SER A 164 -10.12 -4.03 -13.02
N TYR A 165 -11.30 -4.54 -12.69
CA TYR A 165 -11.59 -5.22 -11.43
C TYR A 165 -12.07 -6.63 -11.71
N LYS A 166 -11.38 -7.62 -11.14
CA LYS A 166 -11.77 -9.02 -11.19
C LYS A 166 -12.67 -9.34 -10.00
N ILE A 167 -13.81 -9.96 -10.29
CA ILE A 167 -14.79 -10.37 -9.31
C ILE A 167 -14.72 -11.88 -9.18
N TYR A 168 -14.56 -12.33 -7.94
CA TYR A 168 -14.53 -13.72 -7.56
C TYR A 168 -15.73 -14.02 -6.67
N ARG A 169 -16.21 -15.27 -6.74
CA ARG A 169 -17.40 -15.70 -6.02
C ARG A 169 -17.24 -17.12 -5.50
N ARG A 170 -17.91 -17.42 -4.37
CA ARG A 170 -18.08 -18.77 -3.83
C ARG A 170 -19.44 -18.91 -3.14
N THR A 171 -19.91 -20.14 -2.95
CA THR A 171 -21.17 -20.48 -2.25
C THR A 171 -20.96 -21.07 -0.86
N ASP A 172 -19.75 -21.54 -0.57
CA ASP A 172 -19.35 -22.10 0.73
C ASP A 172 -18.52 -21.05 1.51
N PRO A 173 -18.87 -20.70 2.76
CA PRO A 173 -18.07 -19.79 3.60
C PRO A 173 -16.62 -20.24 3.83
N ASN A 174 -16.31 -21.53 3.69
CA ASN A 174 -14.97 -22.09 3.88
C ASN A 174 -14.29 -22.49 2.56
N GLY A 175 -14.96 -22.33 1.42
CA GLY A 175 -14.44 -22.71 0.11
C GLY A 175 -13.50 -21.68 -0.52
N THR A 176 -12.83 -22.07 -1.61
CA THR A 176 -11.95 -21.16 -2.37
C THR A 176 -12.77 -20.23 -3.27
N PHE A 177 -12.35 -18.97 -3.37
CA PHE A 177 -12.91 -18.02 -4.32
C PHE A 177 -12.55 -18.41 -5.76
N ALA A 178 -13.57 -18.59 -6.62
CA ALA A 178 -13.37 -18.83 -8.04
C ALA A 178 -13.57 -17.52 -8.82
N TYR A 179 -12.75 -17.29 -9.86
CA TYR A 179 -12.95 -16.19 -10.78
C TYR A 179 -14.33 -16.30 -11.41
N TRP A 180 -15.06 -15.19 -11.47
CA TRP A 180 -16.40 -15.15 -12.04
C TRP A 180 -16.47 -14.23 -13.26
N THR A 181 -16.04 -12.98 -13.13
CA THR A 181 -16.09 -11.99 -14.22
C THR A 181 -15.18 -10.80 -13.92
N SER A 182 -15.10 -9.84 -14.85
CA SER A 182 -14.39 -8.58 -14.65
C SER A 182 -15.19 -7.39 -15.17
N THR A 183 -14.83 -6.20 -14.70
CA THR A 183 -15.40 -4.94 -15.18
C THR A 183 -14.40 -3.80 -14.98
N ALA A 184 -14.48 -2.75 -15.82
CA ALA A 184 -13.73 -1.51 -15.61
C ALA A 184 -14.42 -0.57 -14.60
N ASN A 185 -15.71 -0.82 -14.29
CA ASN A 185 -16.47 0.00 -13.36
C ASN A 185 -16.11 -0.33 -11.90
N LYS A 186 -16.31 0.62 -10.98
CA LYS A 186 -16.21 0.37 -9.52
C LYS A 186 -17.48 -0.29 -8.92
N TYR A 187 -18.28 -0.90 -9.77
CA TYR A 187 -19.52 -1.58 -9.38
C TYR A 187 -19.86 -2.72 -10.34
N TYR A 188 -20.68 -3.66 -9.88
CA TYR A 188 -21.26 -4.72 -10.72
C TYR A 188 -22.68 -5.07 -10.27
N ILE A 189 -23.59 -5.28 -11.22
CA ILE A 189 -24.96 -5.70 -10.94
C ILE A 189 -25.07 -7.20 -11.25
N ILE A 190 -25.54 -7.97 -10.27
CA ILE A 190 -25.70 -9.43 -10.36
C ILE A 190 -27.15 -9.83 -10.14
N THR A 191 -27.63 -10.81 -10.89
CA THR A 191 -28.82 -11.59 -10.54
C THR A 191 -28.36 -12.90 -9.87
N PRO A 192 -28.43 -13.02 -8.53
CA PRO A 192 -27.95 -14.20 -7.82
C PRO A 192 -28.82 -15.42 -8.16
N THR A 193 -28.16 -16.55 -8.46
CA THR A 193 -28.80 -17.85 -8.73
C THR A 193 -28.82 -18.78 -7.52
N SER A 194 -28.35 -18.32 -6.37
CA SER A 194 -28.29 -19.03 -5.09
C SER A 194 -28.59 -18.04 -3.95
N THR A 195 -29.04 -18.57 -2.82
CA THR A 195 -29.33 -17.79 -1.61
C THR A 195 -28.06 -17.38 -0.85
N HIS A 196 -26.92 -18.03 -1.11
CA HIS A 196 -25.66 -17.75 -0.42
C HIS A 196 -24.53 -17.56 -1.42
N TYR A 197 -24.00 -16.33 -1.46
CA TYR A 197 -22.79 -16.01 -2.18
C TYR A 197 -21.89 -15.12 -1.32
N PHE A 198 -20.59 -15.40 -1.41
CA PHE A 198 -19.53 -14.53 -0.91
C PHE A 198 -18.78 -13.98 -2.11
N TYR A 199 -18.37 -12.72 -2.04
CA TYR A 199 -17.67 -12.03 -3.12
C TYR A 199 -16.32 -11.51 -2.64
N LYS A 200 -15.35 -11.54 -3.54
CA LYS A 200 -14.05 -10.87 -3.41
C LYS A 200 -13.83 -10.09 -4.70
N VAL A 201 -13.35 -8.86 -4.57
CA VAL A 201 -12.96 -8.04 -5.72
C VAL A 201 -11.47 -7.76 -5.60
N THR A 202 -10.75 -7.88 -6.71
CA THR A 202 -9.37 -7.43 -6.82
C THR A 202 -9.24 -6.44 -7.97
N ALA A 203 -8.34 -5.47 -7.82
CA ALA A 203 -7.97 -4.52 -8.85
C ALA A 203 -6.78 -5.08 -9.67
N GLU A 204 -6.82 -4.86 -10.97
CA GLU A 204 -5.66 -5.01 -11.86
C GLU A 204 -5.03 -3.65 -12.05
N VAL A 205 -3.97 -3.41 -11.27
CA VAL A 205 -3.15 -2.20 -11.35
C VAL A 205 -2.21 -2.33 -12.57
N PRO A 206 -1.92 -1.24 -13.31
CA PRO A 206 -1.04 -1.27 -14.48
C PRO A 206 0.34 -1.87 -14.23
#